data_AF-A0A9Q0Y9W5-F1
#
_entry.id   AF-A0A9Q0Y9W5-F1
#
_cell.length_a   1.000
_cell.length_b   1.000
_cell.length_c   1.000
_cell.angle_alpha   90.00
_cell.angle_beta   90.00
_cell.angle_gamma   90.00
#
_symmetry.space_group_name_H-M   'P 1'
#
loop_
_entity.id
_entity.type
_entity.pdbx_description
1 polymer ?
#
loop_
_entity_poly.entity_id
_entity_poly.type
_entity_poly.pdbx_seq_one_letter_code
_entity_poly.pdbx_strand_id
1 'polypeptide(L)'
;MSPQLRHTLQRGVFPSDKLRLHLIQVIFDYMWQFGSHPTRLHYEQIAQLLVKEYPCLAQTNVPAAKPYDYWKLKLSDKFRNERKSMGSASLTGNKVKKLPPEPNPGEDTESIIAHIRWMEDEFKKRTPDWESVKKLMGITFEDRRKDVSNMLIPVMKEKYPSMFTVTEVV
;
A
#
# COMPACT_ATOMS: atom_id res chain seq x y z
N MET A 1 -9.86 27.42 10.78
CA MET A 1 -8.47 27.60 10.30
C MET A 1 -7.66 28.33 11.36
N SER A 2 -6.48 27.85 11.75
CA SER A 2 -5.66 28.49 12.80
C SER A 2 -5.25 29.92 12.45
N PRO A 3 -5.24 30.88 13.40
CA PRO A 3 -4.79 32.26 13.18
C PRO A 3 -3.36 32.34 12.65
N GLN A 4 -2.48 31.46 13.12
CA GLN A 4 -1.08 31.40 12.70
C GLN A 4 -0.93 31.02 11.23
N LEU A 5 -1.70 30.01 10.78
CA LEU A 5 -1.69 29.58 9.38
C LEU A 5 -2.20 30.70 8.46
N ARG A 6 -3.30 31.36 8.84
CA ARG A 6 -3.86 32.48 8.06
C ARG A 6 -2.85 33.63 7.93
N HIS A 7 -2.20 34.00 9.02
CA HIS A 7 -1.19 35.06 9.01
C HIS A 7 0.03 34.70 8.13
N THR A 8 0.54 33.46 8.20
CA THR A 8 1.65 33.00 7.35
C THR A 8 1.31 33.06 5.86
N LEU A 9 0.11 32.61 5.48
CA LEU A 9 -0.34 32.63 4.09
C LEU A 9 -0.54 34.05 3.56
N GLN A 10 -1.13 34.94 4.38
CA GLN A 10 -1.32 36.35 4.03
C GLN A 10 -0.01 37.11 3.84
N ARG A 11 1.04 36.73 4.57
CA ARG A 11 2.39 37.30 4.41
C ARG A 11 3.13 36.77 3.18
N GLY A 12 2.55 35.84 2.42
CA GLY A 12 3.18 35.26 1.24
C GLY A 12 4.39 34.37 1.55
N VAL A 13 4.50 33.86 2.79
CA VAL A 13 5.61 33.00 3.20
C VAL A 13 5.23 31.54 2.99
N PHE A 14 6.13 30.75 2.40
CA PHE A 14 5.93 29.31 2.25
C PHE A 14 5.82 28.64 3.64
N PRO A 15 4.73 27.91 3.94
CA PRO A 15 4.51 27.38 5.28
C PRO A 15 5.50 26.26 5.67
N SER A 16 5.84 26.20 6.96
CA SER A 16 6.62 25.08 7.53
C SER A 16 5.84 23.76 7.48
N ASP A 17 6.53 22.63 7.60
CA ASP A 17 5.96 21.27 7.53
C ASP A 17 4.70 21.10 8.38
N LYS A 18 4.75 21.55 9.64
CA LYS A 18 3.61 21.50 10.56
C LYS A 18 2.41 22.30 10.04
N LEU A 19 2.66 23.50 9.50
CA LEU A 19 1.61 24.36 8.94
C LEU A 19 1.06 23.79 7.63
N ARG A 20 1.90 23.17 6.80
CA ARG A 20 1.45 22.46 5.58
C ARG A 20 0.53 21.29 5.91
N LEU A 21 0.89 20.48 6.90
CA LEU A 21 0.03 19.40 7.39
C LEU A 21 -1.29 19.92 7.96
N HIS A 22 -1.25 21.02 8.72
CA HIS A 22 -2.46 21.65 9.24
C HIS A 22 -3.36 22.19 8.12
N LEU A 23 -2.79 22.81 7.09
CA LEU A 23 -3.54 23.27 5.91
C LEU A 23 -4.21 22.09 5.19
N ILE A 24 -3.49 20.99 4.98
CA ILE A 24 -4.05 19.75 4.39
C ILE A 24 -5.20 19.22 5.24
N GLN A 25 -5.08 19.23 6.57
CA GLN A 25 -6.15 18.81 7.48
C GLN A 25 -7.39 19.69 7.33
N VAL A 26 -7.25 21.02 7.33
CA VAL A 26 -8.38 21.95 7.19
C VAL A 26 -9.12 21.73 5.86
N ILE A 27 -8.39 21.54 4.77
CA ILE A 27 -8.99 21.27 3.45
C ILE A 27 -9.67 19.90 3.46
N PHE A 28 -9.04 18.90 4.06
CA PHE A 28 -9.62 17.57 4.22
C PHE A 28 -10.93 17.62 4.99
N ASP A 29 -10.98 18.26 6.16
CA ASP A 29 -12.18 18.37 7.00
C ASP A 29 -13.33 19.03 6.23
N TYR A 30 -13.02 20.06 5.43
CA TYR A 30 -14.01 20.72 4.57
C TYR A 30 -14.50 19.78 3.46
N MET A 31 -13.59 19.16 2.70
CA MET A 31 -13.95 18.26 1.60
C MET A 31 -14.70 17.00 2.10
N TRP A 32 -14.37 16.52 3.30
CA TRP A 32 -14.98 15.35 3.92
C TRP A 32 -16.47 15.55 4.20
N GLN A 33 -16.92 16.79 4.42
CA GLN A 33 -18.35 17.12 4.58
C GLN A 33 -19.17 16.79 3.32
N PHE A 34 -18.54 16.80 2.14
CA PHE A 34 -19.19 16.53 0.85
C PHE A 34 -18.98 15.08 0.37
N GLY A 35 -18.09 14.33 1.00
CA GLY A 35 -17.89 12.90 0.71
C GLY A 35 -16.46 12.38 0.91
N SER A 36 -16.35 11.08 1.16
CA SER A 36 -15.07 10.39 1.44
C SER A 36 -14.30 9.97 0.18
N HIS A 37 -14.91 10.10 -1.01
CA HIS A 37 -14.35 9.68 -2.30
C HIS A 37 -14.26 10.83 -3.32
N PRO A 38 -13.47 11.90 -3.07
CA PRO A 38 -13.26 12.92 -4.08
C PRO A 38 -12.60 12.34 -5.34
N THR A 39 -13.08 12.76 -6.51
CA THR A 39 -12.49 12.39 -7.81
C THR A 39 -11.18 13.11 -8.05
N ARG A 40 -10.41 12.66 -9.04
CA ARG A 40 -9.19 13.34 -9.49
C ARG A 40 -9.41 14.83 -9.78
N LEU A 41 -10.56 15.17 -10.37
CA LEU A 41 -10.91 16.54 -10.74
C LEU A 41 -11.10 17.42 -9.49
N HIS A 42 -11.70 16.90 -8.42
CA HIS A 42 -11.88 17.67 -7.18
C HIS A 42 -10.54 18.07 -6.56
N TYR A 43 -9.56 17.16 -6.51
CA TYR A 43 -8.23 17.49 -6.00
C TYR A 43 -7.52 18.54 -6.88
N GLU A 44 -7.69 18.46 -8.20
CA GLU A 44 -7.09 19.41 -9.14
C GLU A 44 -7.70 20.80 -8.99
N GLN A 45 -9.04 20.90 -8.89
CA GLN A 45 -9.74 22.17 -8.69
C GLN A 45 -9.35 22.83 -7.36
N ILE A 46 -9.34 22.08 -6.25
CA ILE A 46 -8.98 22.62 -4.94
C ILE A 46 -7.51 23.06 -4.92
N ALA A 47 -6.61 22.27 -5.51
CA ALA A 47 -5.19 22.63 -5.56
C ALA A 47 -4.94 23.87 -6.43
N GLN A 48 -5.65 24.03 -7.55
CA GLN A 48 -5.60 25.23 -8.38
C GLN A 48 -6.12 26.46 -7.64
N LEU A 49 -7.28 26.35 -6.99
CA LEU A 49 -7.86 27.43 -6.18
C LEU A 49 -6.93 27.83 -5.03
N LEU A 50 -6.31 26.85 -4.38
CA LEU A 50 -5.38 27.09 -3.28
C LEU A 50 -4.16 27.91 -3.71
N VAL A 51 -3.55 27.57 -4.86
CA VAL A 51 -2.39 28.30 -5.40
C VAL A 51 -2.81 29.64 -6.00
N LYS A 52 -4.02 29.75 -6.55
CA LYS A 52 -4.58 31.02 -7.04
C LYS A 52 -4.77 32.03 -5.91
N GLU A 53 -5.33 31.59 -4.79
CA GLU A 53 -5.57 32.43 -3.61
C GLU A 53 -4.28 32.77 -2.86
N TYR A 54 -3.35 31.81 -2.81
CA TYR A 54 -2.07 31.96 -2.13
C TYR A 54 -0.92 31.55 -3.07
N PRO A 55 -0.43 32.47 -3.93
CA PRO A 55 0.65 32.19 -4.87
C PRO A 55 1.94 31.69 -4.20
N CYS A 56 2.16 32.02 -2.92
CA CYS A 56 3.28 31.53 -2.13
C CYS A 56 3.29 30.01 -1.95
N LEU A 57 2.19 29.31 -2.24
CA LEU A 57 2.09 27.86 -2.16
C LEU A 57 2.49 27.14 -3.45
N ALA A 58 2.74 27.88 -4.54
CA ALA A 58 3.28 27.33 -5.77
C ALA A 58 4.68 26.73 -5.53
N GLN A 59 4.87 25.45 -5.84
CA GLN A 59 6.23 24.90 -5.92
C GLN A 59 6.85 25.27 -7.26
N THR A 60 7.67 26.31 -7.24
CA THR A 60 8.36 26.87 -8.43
C THR A 60 9.72 26.23 -8.71
N ASN A 61 10.17 25.29 -7.86
CA ASN A 61 11.49 24.67 -7.97
C ASN A 61 11.55 23.44 -8.90
N VAL A 62 10.45 23.07 -9.55
CA VAL A 62 10.39 21.90 -10.45
C VAL A 62 9.93 22.35 -11.85
N PRO A 63 10.81 22.38 -12.87
CA PRO A 63 10.53 22.97 -14.19
C PRO A 63 9.38 22.33 -14.98
N ALA A 64 9.03 21.07 -14.69
CA ALA A 64 8.04 20.30 -15.46
C ALA A 64 6.76 19.96 -14.69
N ALA A 65 6.66 20.35 -13.41
CA ALA A 65 5.49 20.07 -12.59
C ALA A 65 4.54 21.26 -12.59
N LYS A 66 3.22 21.00 -12.57
CA LYS A 66 2.27 22.09 -12.37
C LYS A 66 2.46 22.64 -10.94
N PRO A 67 2.39 23.97 -10.72
CA PRO A 67 2.65 24.58 -9.41
C PRO A 67 1.80 24.04 -8.25
N TYR A 68 0.64 23.45 -8.57
CA TYR A 68 -0.32 22.89 -7.62
C TYR A 68 -0.23 21.35 -7.44
N ASP A 69 0.63 20.65 -8.18
CA ASP A 69 0.69 19.19 -8.17
C ASP A 69 1.03 18.62 -6.78
N TYR A 70 1.85 19.33 -6.02
CA TYR A 70 2.19 18.96 -4.65
C TYR A 70 0.95 18.87 -3.75
N TRP A 71 0.08 19.88 -3.79
CA TRP A 71 -1.12 19.94 -2.95
C TRP A 71 -2.14 18.88 -3.36
N LYS A 72 -2.31 18.68 -4.67
CA LYS A 72 -3.13 17.60 -5.23
C LYS A 72 -2.67 16.23 -4.70
N LEU A 73 -1.36 15.94 -4.74
CA LEU A 73 -0.80 14.69 -4.25
C LEU A 73 -1.00 14.53 -2.74
N LYS A 74 -0.69 15.57 -1.95
CA LYS A 74 -0.82 15.54 -0.50
C LYS A 74 -2.27 15.35 -0.03
N LEU A 75 -3.23 15.97 -0.72
CA LEU A 75 -4.66 15.77 -0.44
C LEU A 75 -5.09 14.35 -0.80
N SER A 76 -4.69 13.85 -1.97
CA SER A 76 -4.96 12.46 -2.38
C SER A 76 -4.40 11.44 -1.36
N ASP A 77 -3.16 11.65 -0.91
CA ASP A 77 -2.52 10.82 0.12
C ASP A 77 -3.28 10.88 1.45
N LYS A 78 -3.74 12.07 1.87
CA LYS A 78 -4.53 12.26 3.09
C LYS A 78 -5.84 11.47 3.01
N PHE A 79 -6.64 11.65 1.95
CA PHE A 79 -7.88 10.90 1.75
C PHE A 79 -7.65 9.38 1.65
N ARG A 80 -6.54 8.95 1.05
CA ARG A 80 -6.17 7.52 1.03
C ARG A 80 -5.86 7.01 2.42
N ASN A 81 -5.09 7.74 3.22
CA ASN A 81 -4.72 7.33 4.57
C ASN A 81 -5.92 7.34 5.54
N GLU A 82 -6.82 8.31 5.41
CA GLU A 82 -8.05 8.38 6.21
C GLU A 82 -9.01 7.25 5.84
N ARG A 83 -9.17 6.93 4.56
CA ARG A 83 -9.94 5.74 4.15
C ARG A 83 -9.32 4.44 4.63
N LYS A 84 -7.98 4.35 4.62
CA LYS A 84 -7.29 3.23 5.25
C LYS A 84 -7.67 3.17 6.73
N SER A 85 -7.52 4.26 7.48
CA SER A 85 -7.87 4.34 8.91
C SER A 85 -9.33 4.00 9.20
N MET A 86 -10.28 4.45 8.38
CA MET A 86 -11.72 4.19 8.57
C MET A 86 -12.14 2.77 8.16
N GLY A 87 -11.47 2.18 7.16
CA GLY A 87 -11.59 0.75 6.84
C GLY A 87 -10.75 -0.16 7.75
N SER A 88 -9.97 0.45 8.66
CA SER A 88 -8.99 -0.18 9.53
C SER A 88 -9.29 0.17 10.99
N ALA A 89 -10.24 -0.55 11.58
CA ALA A 89 -9.95 -1.09 12.91
C ALA A 89 -8.80 -2.13 12.87
N SER A 90 -8.23 -2.41 11.70
CA SER A 90 -7.06 -3.26 11.51
C SER A 90 -6.20 -2.74 10.36
N LEU A 91 -4.90 -2.52 10.65
CA LEU A 91 -3.80 -2.19 9.73
C LEU A 91 -3.39 -0.69 9.65
N THR A 92 -2.89 -0.18 10.79
CA THR A 92 -1.77 0.78 10.81
C THR A 92 -0.68 0.33 9.84
N GLY A 93 -0.09 1.28 9.11
CA GLY A 93 0.91 1.08 8.05
C GLY A 93 2.26 0.47 8.45
N ASN A 94 2.25 -0.64 9.17
CA ASN A 94 3.24 -1.67 8.99
C ASN A 94 2.95 -2.33 7.63
N LYS A 95 3.99 -2.67 6.87
CA LYS A 95 3.84 -3.70 5.84
C LYS A 95 3.14 -4.86 6.53
N VAL A 96 1.87 -5.11 6.20
CA VAL A 96 1.18 -6.31 6.68
C VAL A 96 2.09 -7.43 6.23
N LYS A 97 2.81 -8.06 7.17
CA LYS A 97 3.46 -9.32 6.88
C LYS A 97 2.30 -10.17 6.39
N LYS A 98 2.29 -10.54 5.10
CA LYS A 98 1.30 -11.48 4.58
C LYS A 98 1.38 -12.67 5.53
N LEU A 99 0.39 -12.84 6.39
CA LEU A 99 0.39 -13.99 7.28
C LEU A 99 0.26 -15.24 6.41
N PRO A 100 0.90 -16.35 6.80
CA PRO A 100 0.63 -17.64 6.17
C PRO A 100 -0.88 -17.86 6.17
N PRO A 101 -1.48 -18.31 5.05
CA PRO A 101 -2.90 -18.60 5.07
C PRO A 101 -3.17 -19.74 6.06
N GLU A 102 -4.29 -19.65 6.80
CA GLU A 102 -4.64 -20.60 7.84
C GLU A 102 -4.98 -21.97 7.22
N PRO A 103 -4.34 -23.07 7.65
CA PRO A 103 -4.69 -24.41 7.20
C PRO A 103 -6.07 -24.80 7.70
N ASN A 104 -6.99 -25.13 6.80
CA ASN A 104 -8.30 -25.68 7.18
C ASN A 104 -8.47 -27.13 6.67
N PRO A 105 -9.07 -28.05 7.43
CA PRO A 105 -9.37 -29.38 6.91
C PRO A 105 -10.46 -29.28 5.83
N GLY A 106 -10.10 -29.54 4.57
CA GLY A 106 -11.02 -29.54 3.42
C GLY A 106 -10.87 -28.34 2.47
N GLU A 107 -9.63 -27.90 2.23
CA GLU A 107 -9.35 -26.73 1.39
C GLU A 107 -9.78 -26.94 -0.07
N ASP A 108 -10.40 -25.90 -0.62
CA ASP A 108 -10.75 -25.77 -2.01
C ASP A 108 -9.52 -25.43 -2.88
N THR A 109 -9.63 -25.68 -4.18
CA THR A 109 -8.54 -25.44 -5.15
C THR A 109 -8.02 -24.00 -5.10
N GLU A 110 -8.88 -23.03 -4.77
CA GLU A 110 -8.50 -21.62 -4.63
C GLU A 110 -7.61 -21.38 -3.39
N SER A 111 -7.91 -22.01 -2.26
CA SER A 111 -7.07 -21.94 -1.05
C SER A 111 -5.69 -22.58 -1.27
N ILE A 112 -5.63 -23.72 -1.96
CA ILE A 112 -4.36 -24.38 -2.32
C ILE A 112 -3.48 -23.47 -3.19
N ILE A 113 -4.07 -22.79 -4.18
CA ILE A 113 -3.35 -21.81 -5.03
C ILE A 113 -2.84 -20.64 -4.18
N ALA A 114 -3.61 -20.18 -3.19
CA ALA A 114 -3.20 -19.12 -2.29
C ALA A 114 -1.98 -19.53 -1.44
N HIS A 115 -1.96 -20.76 -0.93
CA HIS A 115 -0.81 -21.32 -0.20
C HIS A 115 0.45 -21.36 -1.06
N ILE A 116 0.35 -21.83 -2.31
CA ILE A 116 1.48 -21.90 -3.25
C ILE A 116 2.06 -20.50 -3.50
N ARG A 117 1.20 -19.53 -3.84
CA ARG A 117 1.62 -18.13 -4.08
C ARG A 117 2.26 -17.50 -2.86
N TRP A 118 1.73 -17.77 -1.67
CA TRP A 118 2.31 -17.25 -0.43
C TRP A 118 3.73 -17.80 -0.22
N MET A 119 3.93 -19.11 -0.42
CA MET A 119 5.25 -19.72 -0.28
C MET A 119 6.27 -19.18 -1.29
N GLU A 120 5.88 -18.92 -2.54
CA GLU A 120 6.74 -18.29 -3.55
C GLU A 120 7.18 -16.87 -3.15
N ASP A 121 6.24 -16.09 -2.60
CA ASP A 121 6.51 -14.73 -2.12
C ASP A 121 7.42 -14.75 -0.87
N GLU A 122 7.21 -15.71 0.04
CA GLU A 122 8.01 -15.88 1.25
C GLU A 122 9.45 -16.26 0.91
N PHE A 123 9.63 -17.15 -0.07
CA PHE A 123 10.94 -17.62 -0.51
C PHE A 123 11.82 -16.52 -1.13
N LYS A 124 11.20 -15.50 -1.73
CA LYS A 124 11.91 -14.34 -2.32
C LYS A 124 12.42 -13.35 -1.27
N LYS A 125 12.06 -13.51 0.00
CA LYS A 125 12.45 -12.58 1.07
C LYS A 125 13.88 -12.82 1.52
N ARG A 126 14.54 -11.75 2.00
CA ARG A 126 15.89 -11.81 2.60
C ARG A 126 15.94 -12.64 3.88
N THR A 127 14.82 -12.74 4.59
CA THR A 127 14.66 -13.53 5.82
C THR A 127 13.32 -14.28 5.75
N PRO A 128 13.28 -15.44 5.09
CA PRO A 128 12.06 -16.23 4.96
C PRO A 128 11.60 -16.84 6.30
N ASP A 129 10.30 -16.95 6.49
CA ASP A 129 9.70 -17.75 7.56
C ASP A 129 9.60 -19.23 7.16
N TRP A 130 10.67 -19.97 7.44
CA TRP A 130 10.78 -21.39 7.07
C TRP A 130 9.82 -22.30 7.82
N GLU A 131 9.38 -21.94 9.03
CA GLU A 131 8.46 -22.75 9.84
C GLU A 131 7.07 -22.76 9.17
N SER A 132 6.60 -21.58 8.79
CA SER A 132 5.35 -21.41 8.05
C SER A 132 5.41 -22.03 6.66
N VAL A 133 6.53 -21.87 5.95
CA VAL A 133 6.75 -22.54 4.66
C VAL A 133 6.69 -24.06 4.83
N LYS A 134 7.34 -24.65 5.83
CA LYS A 134 7.32 -26.11 6.08
C LYS A 134 5.89 -26.62 6.32
N LYS A 135 5.10 -25.89 7.12
CA LYS A 135 3.70 -26.23 7.39
C LYS A 135 2.86 -26.24 6.10
N LEU A 136 2.97 -25.18 5.30
CA LEU A 136 2.24 -25.04 4.04
C LEU A 136 2.70 -26.02 2.95
N MET A 137 3.98 -26.39 2.96
CA MET A 137 4.50 -27.46 2.10
C MET A 137 3.82 -28.80 2.43
N GLY A 138 3.60 -29.12 3.71
CA GLY A 138 2.88 -30.33 4.09
C GLY A 138 1.44 -30.35 3.57
N ILE A 139 0.73 -29.23 3.68
CA ILE A 139 -0.68 -29.11 3.26
C ILE A 139 -0.83 -29.22 1.76
N THR A 140 -0.01 -28.49 1.01
CA THR A 140 -0.05 -28.48 -0.46
C THR A 140 0.65 -29.69 -1.11
N PHE A 141 1.07 -30.67 -0.32
CA PHE A 141 1.89 -31.79 -0.80
C PHE A 141 1.16 -32.63 -1.85
N GLU A 142 -0.10 -33.00 -1.62
CA GLU A 142 -0.85 -33.88 -2.54
C GLU A 142 -1.06 -33.23 -3.90
N ASP A 143 -1.43 -31.94 -3.93
CA ASP A 143 -1.65 -31.20 -5.17
C ASP A 143 -0.35 -30.93 -5.91
N ARG A 144 0.70 -30.52 -5.19
CA ARG A 144 2.03 -30.36 -5.80
C ARG A 144 2.56 -31.68 -6.33
N ARG A 145 2.34 -32.80 -5.63
CA ARG A 145 2.74 -34.15 -6.11
C ARG A 145 2.02 -34.53 -7.41
N LYS A 146 0.71 -34.25 -7.52
CA LYS A 146 -0.07 -34.48 -8.76
C LYS A 146 0.44 -33.63 -9.93
N ASP A 147 0.74 -32.36 -9.66
CA ASP A 147 1.26 -31.41 -10.66
C ASP A 147 2.68 -31.78 -11.12
N VAL A 148 3.57 -32.08 -10.16
CA VAL A 148 4.96 -32.47 -10.38
C VAL A 148 5.07 -33.82 -11.11
N SER A 149 4.18 -34.78 -10.82
CA SER A 149 4.22 -36.11 -11.44
C SER A 149 4.10 -36.07 -12.97
N ASN A 150 3.56 -34.98 -13.53
CA ASN A 150 3.35 -34.82 -14.97
C ASN A 150 4.28 -33.74 -15.59
N MET A 151 5.28 -33.24 -14.85
CA MET A 151 6.09 -32.09 -15.26
C MET A 151 7.58 -32.41 -15.39
N LEU A 152 8.26 -31.74 -16.33
CA LEU A 152 9.71 -31.87 -16.51
C LEU A 152 10.48 -31.19 -15.35
N ILE A 153 11.57 -31.83 -14.93
CA ILE A 153 12.43 -31.39 -13.81
C ILE A 153 12.93 -29.93 -13.93
N PRO A 154 13.32 -29.40 -15.11
CA PRO A 154 13.71 -28.00 -15.24
C PRO A 154 12.58 -27.02 -14.90
N VAL A 155 11.37 -27.30 -15.38
CA VAL A 155 10.17 -26.50 -15.11
C VAL A 155 9.79 -26.60 -13.62
N MET A 156 10.04 -27.76 -13.02
CA MET A 156 9.81 -28.03 -11.60
C MET A 156 10.70 -27.18 -10.69
N LYS A 157 11.97 -27.01 -11.04
CA LYS A 157 12.89 -26.16 -10.28
C LYS A 157 12.52 -24.68 -10.35
N GLU A 158 11.96 -24.23 -11.47
CA GLU A 158 11.52 -22.85 -11.65
C GLU A 158 10.23 -22.56 -10.89
N LYS A 159 9.24 -23.45 -10.98
CA LYS A 159 7.91 -23.29 -10.36
C LYS A 159 7.93 -23.58 -8.85
N TYR A 160 8.72 -24.56 -8.41
CA TYR A 160 8.78 -24.97 -7.00
C TYR A 160 10.21 -25.00 -6.46
N PRO A 161 10.94 -23.86 -6.44
CA PRO A 161 12.32 -23.83 -5.96
C PRO A 161 12.44 -24.21 -4.47
N SER A 162 11.39 -23.98 -3.68
CA SER A 162 11.30 -24.38 -2.28
C SER A 162 11.34 -25.90 -2.07
N MET A 163 10.99 -26.70 -3.08
CA MET A 163 11.08 -28.17 -3.00
C MET A 163 12.52 -28.69 -3.08
N PHE A 164 13.45 -27.90 -3.60
CA PHE A 164 14.84 -28.30 -3.81
C PHE A 164 15.81 -27.69 -2.79
N THR A 165 15.28 -26.96 -1.82
CA THR A 165 16.07 -26.20 -0.84
C THR A 165 15.78 -26.57 0.61
N VAL A 166 14.66 -27.24 0.88
CA VAL A 166 14.40 -27.82 2.20
C VAL A 166 15.20 -29.12 2.33
N THR A 167 16.23 -29.07 3.15
CA THR A 167 16.96 -30.22 3.66
C THR A 167 16.00 -31.04 4.52
N GLU A 168 15.40 -32.08 3.95
CA GLU A 168 14.86 -33.24 4.66
C GLU A 168 14.59 -34.35 3.61
N VAL A 169 15.66 -35.09 3.28
CA VAL A 169 15.56 -36.51 2.94
C VAL A 169 15.62 -37.24 4.26
N VAL A 170 14.46 -37.58 4.83
CA VAL A 170 14.29 -38.71 5.76
C VAL A 170 12.90 -39.29 5.55
#